data_AF-A0A363SJ46-F1
#
_entry.id   AF-A0A363SJ46-F1
#
_cell.length_a   1.000
_cell.length_b   1.000
_cell.length_c   1.000
_cell.angle_alpha   90.00
_cell.angle_beta   90.00
_cell.angle_gamma   90.00
#
_symmetry.space_group_name_H-M   'P 1'
#
loop_
_entity.id
_entity.type
_entity.pdbx_description
1 polymer ?
#
loop_
_entity_poly.entity_id
_entity_poly.type
_entity_poly.pdbx_seq_one_letter_code
_entity_poly.pdbx_strand_id
1 'polypeptide(L)'
;MSFVSFQGTPMKCHQCDRTAMYQIGEQKTPLCLDCYFKLSQIQQQQIENNERIMNYFSDEMAFAVGLPPMGPRFPPRPQPVVVAGAKLHNIHVNNSIVGTINTGSIGTVDQSISALVRSGEPALAEAIKGLSEAILQSGDLTQNQKNELIESLSVISREAATPAGARQNTVALSLLEKTMKITALANDITDVCQKWWPVLVAAFSVAAGS
;
A
#
# COMPACT_ATOMS: atom_id res chain seq x y z
N MET A 1 -22.23 -7.19 -22.41
CA MET A 1 -22.02 -6.91 -20.98
C MET A 1 -23.25 -6.19 -20.47
N SER A 2 -24.18 -6.92 -19.86
CA SER A 2 -25.42 -6.35 -19.34
C SER A 2 -25.24 -6.04 -17.86
N PHE A 3 -25.21 -4.76 -17.50
CA PHE A 3 -25.26 -4.31 -16.11
C PHE A 3 -26.70 -4.40 -15.62
N VAL A 4 -26.98 -5.33 -14.71
CA VAL A 4 -28.25 -5.41 -14.00
C VAL A 4 -28.10 -4.63 -12.70
N SER A 5 -28.73 -3.46 -12.62
CA SER A 5 -28.86 -2.69 -11.38
C SER A 5 -29.77 -3.45 -10.40
N PHE A 6 -29.22 -3.86 -9.26
CA PHE A 6 -29.96 -4.47 -8.16
C PHE A 6 -30.57 -3.37 -7.27
N GLN A 7 -31.89 -3.18 -7.35
CA GLN A 7 -32.69 -2.57 -6.28
C GLN A 7 -33.10 -3.70 -5.31
N GLY A 8 -32.33 -3.87 -4.25
CA GLY A 8 -32.56 -4.87 -3.19
C GLY A 8 -31.45 -4.77 -2.15
N THR A 9 -31.76 -5.02 -0.89
CA THR A 9 -30.81 -4.99 0.24
C THR A 9 -29.43 -5.55 -0.14
N PRO A 10 -28.33 -4.84 0.15
CA PRO A 10 -26.99 -5.25 -0.29
C PRO A 10 -26.69 -6.66 0.21
N MET A 11 -26.53 -7.61 -0.72
CA MET A 11 -26.14 -8.98 -0.37
C MET A 11 -24.77 -8.94 0.30
N LYS A 12 -24.61 -9.63 1.43
CA LYS A 12 -23.32 -9.74 2.12
C LYS A 12 -22.42 -10.73 1.39
N CYS A 13 -21.11 -10.50 1.47
CA CYS A 13 -20.11 -11.45 0.99
C CYS A 13 -20.19 -12.74 1.82
N HIS A 14 -20.02 -13.89 1.17
CA HIS A 14 -20.04 -15.18 1.83
C HIS A 14 -18.86 -15.39 2.79
N GLN A 15 -17.73 -14.72 2.56
CA GLN A 15 -16.50 -14.88 3.34
C GLN A 15 -16.24 -13.73 4.33
N CYS A 16 -16.95 -12.61 4.24
CA CYS A 16 -16.74 -11.46 5.12
C CYS A 16 -17.97 -10.57 5.25
N ASP A 17 -18.00 -9.66 6.23
CA ASP A 17 -19.14 -8.77 6.48
C ASP A 17 -19.33 -7.62 5.48
N ARG A 18 -18.55 -7.60 4.39
CA ARG A 18 -18.63 -6.54 3.38
C ARG A 18 -19.73 -6.80 2.35
N THR A 19 -20.18 -5.74 1.69
CA THR A 19 -21.14 -5.83 0.59
C THR A 19 -20.56 -6.62 -0.58
N ALA A 20 -21.32 -7.59 -1.08
CA ALA A 20 -20.98 -8.38 -2.26
C ALA A 20 -21.28 -7.59 -3.55
N MET A 21 -20.38 -7.70 -4.52
CA MET A 21 -20.49 -7.09 -5.84
C MET A 21 -20.39 -8.11 -6.98
N TYR A 22 -19.82 -9.28 -6.70
CA TYR A 22 -19.57 -10.34 -7.68
C TYR A 22 -20.26 -11.63 -7.24
N GLN A 23 -20.62 -12.48 -8.20
CA GLN A 23 -21.11 -13.83 -7.96
C GLN A 23 -20.26 -14.81 -8.76
N ILE A 24 -19.88 -15.92 -8.16
CA ILE A 24 -19.00 -16.92 -8.77
C ILE A 24 -19.62 -18.33 -8.72
N GLY A 25 -19.25 -19.15 -9.71
CA GLY A 25 -19.68 -20.54 -9.80
C GLY A 25 -21.17 -20.72 -10.11
N GLU A 26 -21.59 -21.97 -10.25
CA GLU A 26 -22.99 -22.32 -10.55
C GLU A 26 -23.93 -22.02 -9.39
N GLN A 27 -23.42 -22.10 -8.15
CA GLN A 27 -24.16 -21.78 -6.92
C GLN A 27 -24.29 -20.26 -6.66
N LYS A 28 -23.77 -19.41 -7.57
CA LYS A 28 -23.83 -17.94 -7.50
C LYS A 28 -23.39 -17.37 -6.14
N THR A 29 -22.31 -17.90 -5.58
CA THR A 29 -21.82 -17.48 -4.27
C THR A 29 -21.42 -16.00 -4.31
N PRO A 30 -22.00 -15.14 -3.46
CA PRO A 30 -21.73 -13.70 -3.48
C PRO A 30 -20.38 -13.39 -2.84
N LEU A 31 -19.54 -12.64 -3.53
CA LEU A 31 -18.23 -12.17 -3.07
C LEU A 31 -18.11 -10.64 -3.15
N CYS A 32 -17.40 -10.06 -2.19
CA CYS A 32 -16.93 -8.67 -2.28
C CYS A 32 -15.74 -8.56 -3.25
N LEU A 33 -15.37 -7.32 -3.59
CA LEU A 33 -14.24 -7.02 -4.48
C LEU A 33 -12.93 -7.68 -4.00
N ASP A 34 -12.60 -7.59 -2.72
CA ASP A 34 -11.36 -8.14 -2.18
C ASP A 34 -11.31 -9.67 -2.23
N CYS A 35 -12.40 -10.35 -1.85
CA CYS A 35 -12.47 -11.81 -1.90
C CYS A 35 -12.42 -12.31 -3.35
N TYR A 36 -13.06 -11.57 -4.28
CA TYR A 36 -13.00 -11.88 -5.70
C TYR A 36 -11.60 -11.64 -6.29
N PHE A 37 -10.91 -10.57 -5.89
CA PHE A 37 -9.54 -10.28 -6.30
C PHE A 37 -8.56 -11.37 -5.84
N LYS A 38 -8.64 -11.77 -4.57
CA LYS A 38 -7.84 -12.88 -4.03
C LYS A 38 -8.06 -14.18 -4.80
N LEU A 39 -9.32 -14.50 -5.11
CA LEU A 39 -9.63 -15.68 -5.91
C LEU A 39 -9.02 -15.60 -7.31
N SER A 40 -9.15 -14.44 -7.96
CA SER A 40 -8.59 -14.20 -9.29
C SER A 40 -7.06 -14.36 -9.29
N GLN A 41 -6.39 -13.89 -8.24
CA GLN A 41 -4.95 -14.03 -8.06
C GLN A 41 -4.54 -15.51 -7.89
N ILE A 42 -5.26 -16.28 -7.09
CA ILE A 42 -5.01 -17.72 -6.92
C ILE A 42 -5.18 -18.46 -8.26
N GLN A 43 -6.22 -18.14 -9.01
CA GLN A 43 -6.46 -18.75 -10.33
C GLN A 43 -5.34 -18.43 -11.33
N GLN A 44 -4.86 -17.19 -11.35
CA GLN A 44 -3.74 -16.81 -12.21
C GLN A 44 -2.45 -17.55 -11.84
N GLN A 45 -2.18 -17.74 -10.54
CA GLN A 45 -1.02 -18.50 -10.08
C GLN A 45 -1.10 -19.98 -10.48
N GLN A 46 -2.30 -20.58 -10.42
CA GLN A 46 -2.50 -21.95 -10.89
C GLN A 46 -2.24 -22.07 -12.39
N ILE A 47 -2.71 -21.11 -13.19
CA ILE A 47 -2.46 -21.10 -14.64
C ILE A 47 -0.97 -20.96 -14.93
N GLU A 48 -0.26 -20.06 -14.24
CA GLU A 48 1.18 -19.89 -14.40
C GLU A 48 1.95 -21.18 -14.06
N ASN A 49 1.58 -21.85 -12.96
CA ASN A 49 2.19 -23.13 -12.59
C ASN A 49 1.96 -24.19 -13.67
N ASN A 50 0.74 -24.26 -14.23
CA ASN A 50 0.42 -25.20 -15.30
C ASN A 50 1.24 -24.92 -16.57
N GLU A 51 1.42 -23.65 -16.95
CA GLU A 51 2.24 -23.25 -18.08
C GLU A 51 3.71 -23.64 -17.89
N ARG A 52 4.26 -23.45 -16.67
CA ARG A 52 5.62 -23.86 -16.33
C ARG A 52 5.79 -25.38 -16.40
N ILE A 53 4.82 -26.14 -15.89
CA ILE A 53 4.81 -27.60 -15.94
C ILE A 53 4.72 -28.09 -17.39
N MET A 54 3.91 -27.45 -18.24
CA MET A 54 3.84 -27.79 -19.66
C MET A 54 5.17 -27.58 -20.38
N ASN A 55 5.87 -26.48 -20.10
CA ASN A 55 7.22 -26.26 -20.62
C ASN A 55 8.17 -27.37 -20.12
N TYR A 56 8.15 -27.69 -18.82
CA TYR A 56 8.98 -28.77 -18.25
C TYR A 56 8.75 -30.12 -18.96
N PHE A 57 7.49 -30.55 -19.11
CA PHE A 57 7.19 -31.81 -19.79
C PHE A 57 7.55 -31.80 -21.27
N SER A 58 7.39 -30.67 -21.94
CA SER A 58 7.82 -30.54 -23.34
C SER A 58 9.35 -30.68 -23.47
N ASP A 59 10.13 -30.22 -22.48
CA ASP A 59 11.58 -30.40 -22.44
C ASP A 59 11.98 -31.84 -22.10
N GLU A 60 11.30 -32.50 -21.16
CA GLU A 60 11.51 -33.93 -20.88
C GLU A 60 11.19 -34.80 -22.09
N MET A 61 10.10 -34.53 -22.81
CA MET A 61 9.76 -35.27 -24.03
C MET A 61 10.82 -35.08 -25.11
N ALA A 62 11.27 -33.84 -25.34
CA ALA A 62 12.31 -33.53 -26.31
C ALA A 62 13.63 -34.27 -25.96
N PHE A 63 14.02 -34.22 -24.69
CA PHE A 63 15.18 -34.93 -24.18
C PHE A 63 15.05 -36.46 -24.35
N ALA A 64 13.89 -37.03 -23.99
CA ALA A 64 13.65 -38.47 -24.06
C ALA A 64 13.71 -39.02 -25.49
N VAL A 65 13.23 -38.25 -26.48
CA VAL A 65 13.28 -38.63 -27.90
C VAL A 65 14.57 -38.20 -28.61
N GLY A 66 15.46 -37.49 -27.91
CA GLY A 66 16.73 -37.00 -28.46
C GLY A 66 16.57 -35.89 -29.50
N LEU A 67 15.45 -35.18 -29.50
CA LEU A 67 15.19 -34.05 -30.40
C LEU A 67 15.29 -32.73 -29.63
N PRO A 68 15.68 -31.63 -30.29
CA PRO A 68 15.61 -30.33 -29.66
C PRO A 68 14.14 -29.97 -29.35
N PRO A 69 13.91 -29.16 -28.31
CA PRO A 69 12.58 -28.65 -28.01
C PRO A 69 11.99 -27.93 -29.22
N MET A 70 10.84 -28.41 -29.72
CA MET A 70 10.17 -27.85 -30.89
C MET A 70 8.85 -27.19 -30.48
N GLY A 71 8.66 -25.93 -30.89
CA GLY A 71 7.42 -25.17 -30.68
C GLY A 71 7.55 -23.97 -29.74
N PRO A 72 6.51 -23.11 -29.69
CA PRO A 72 6.50 -21.93 -28.84
C PRO A 72 6.42 -22.31 -27.36
N ARG A 73 7.17 -21.61 -26.52
CA ARG A 73 7.10 -21.71 -25.06
C ARG A 73 6.14 -20.69 -24.51
N PHE A 74 5.47 -21.04 -23.42
CA PHE A 74 4.75 -20.03 -22.65
C PHE A 74 5.79 -19.08 -22.03
N PRO A 75 5.77 -17.77 -22.36
CA PRO A 75 6.65 -16.82 -21.72
C PRO A 75 6.26 -16.67 -20.25
N PRO A 76 7.18 -16.23 -19.37
CA PRO A 76 6.82 -15.86 -18.01
C PRO A 76 5.68 -14.85 -18.05
N ARG A 77 4.55 -15.18 -17.39
CA ARG A 77 3.46 -14.22 -17.25
C ARG A 77 3.98 -13.02 -16.46
N PRO A 78 3.63 -11.79 -16.85
CA PRO A 78 3.86 -10.64 -15.99
C PRO A 78 3.15 -10.91 -14.66
N GLN A 79 3.89 -10.74 -13.56
CA GLN A 79 3.31 -10.93 -12.23
C GLN A 79 2.05 -10.07 -12.11
N PRO A 80 0.95 -10.60 -11.55
CA PRO A 80 -0.24 -9.80 -11.35
C PRO A 80 0.14 -8.51 -10.63
N VAL A 81 -0.27 -7.37 -11.18
CA VAL A 81 -0.17 -6.09 -10.48
C VAL A 81 -1.02 -6.25 -9.24
N VAL A 82 -0.35 -6.45 -8.11
CA VAL A 82 -1.00 -6.64 -6.82
C VAL A 82 -1.65 -5.30 -6.48
N VAL A 83 -2.93 -5.13 -6.85
CA VAL A 83 -3.81 -4.09 -6.30
C VAL A 83 -4.24 -4.51 -4.90
N ALA A 84 -3.30 -4.99 -4.09
CA ALA A 84 -3.53 -5.09 -2.66
C ALA A 84 -3.33 -3.68 -2.12
N GLY A 85 -4.33 -3.16 -1.43
CA GLY A 85 -4.07 -2.12 -0.44
C GLY A 85 -2.84 -2.57 0.35
N ALA A 86 -1.80 -1.73 0.36
CA ALA A 86 -0.51 -2.05 0.93
C ALA A 86 -0.73 -2.75 2.27
N LYS A 87 -0.21 -3.98 2.44
CA LYS A 87 -0.26 -4.66 3.74
C LYS A 87 0.66 -3.87 4.65
N LEU A 88 0.08 -2.93 5.40
CA LEU A 88 0.81 -2.08 6.33
C LEU A 88 1.27 -2.94 7.50
N HIS A 89 2.57 -2.93 7.77
CA HIS A 89 3.17 -3.68 8.87
C HIS A 89 3.20 -2.87 10.17
N ASN A 90 3.23 -1.54 10.06
CA ASN A 90 3.46 -0.63 11.17
C ASN A 90 2.25 0.26 11.46
N ILE A 91 1.53 0.69 10.42
CA ILE A 91 0.41 1.65 10.50
C ILE A 91 -0.92 0.91 10.63
N HIS A 92 -1.67 1.19 11.69
CA HIS A 92 -3.00 0.62 11.90
C HIS A 92 -4.08 1.60 11.44
N VAL A 93 -4.75 1.27 10.33
CA VAL A 93 -5.82 2.08 9.75
C VAL A 93 -7.09 1.23 9.64
N ASN A 94 -8.23 1.79 10.06
CA ASN A 94 -9.52 1.13 9.84
C ASN A 94 -9.79 0.99 8.33
N ASN A 95 -10.18 -0.22 7.90
CA ASN A 95 -10.35 -0.64 6.50
C ASN A 95 -11.22 0.26 5.61
N SER A 96 -11.99 1.19 6.17
CA SER A 96 -12.84 2.15 5.44
C SER A 96 -12.09 3.35 4.86
N ILE A 97 -10.86 3.62 5.31
CA ILE A 97 -10.06 4.80 4.92
C ILE A 97 -9.11 4.47 3.74
N VAL A 98 -8.80 3.19 3.55
CA VAL A 98 -7.85 2.70 2.54
C VAL A 98 -8.41 2.82 1.10
N GLY A 99 -9.74 2.88 0.92
CA GLY A 99 -10.38 2.99 -0.40
C GLY A 99 -10.39 4.41 -1.00
N THR A 100 -10.18 5.45 -0.18
CA THR A 100 -10.27 6.86 -0.58
C THR A 100 -8.95 7.62 -0.49
N ILE A 101 -7.93 7.01 0.14
CA ILE A 101 -6.58 7.56 0.25
C ILE A 101 -5.65 6.86 -0.71
N ASN A 102 -4.69 7.61 -1.28
CA ASN A 102 -3.65 7.08 -2.15
C ASN A 102 -2.84 5.99 -1.41
N THR A 103 -3.17 4.73 -1.66
CA THR A 103 -2.62 3.57 -0.96
C THR A 103 -1.12 3.38 -1.21
N GLY A 104 -0.60 3.92 -2.31
CA GLY A 104 0.83 3.95 -2.62
C GLY A 104 1.62 4.82 -1.63
N SER A 105 1.07 5.98 -1.27
CA SER A 105 1.70 6.90 -0.32
C SER A 105 1.76 6.31 1.08
N ILE A 106 0.68 5.66 1.55
CA ILE A 106 0.68 4.97 2.86
C ILE A 106 1.66 3.78 2.86
N GLY A 107 1.70 3.00 1.78
CA GLY A 107 2.66 1.90 1.64
C GLY A 107 4.12 2.40 1.67
N THR A 108 4.38 3.56 1.06
CA THR A 108 5.71 4.20 1.11
C THR A 108 6.06 4.62 2.53
N VAL A 109 5.13 5.24 3.27
CA VAL A 109 5.35 5.61 4.68
C VAL A 109 5.67 4.36 5.53
N ASP A 110 4.92 3.27 5.35
CA ASP A 110 5.12 2.01 6.09
C ASP A 110 6.48 1.36 5.82
N GLN A 111 6.94 1.39 4.56
CA GLN A 111 8.27 0.93 4.18
C GLN A 111 9.38 1.79 4.79
N SER A 112 9.21 3.12 4.78
CA SER A 112 10.16 4.06 5.38
C SER A 112 10.28 3.87 6.88
N ILE A 113 9.17 3.63 7.60
CA ILE A 113 9.19 3.28 9.04
C ILE A 113 10.04 2.01 9.25
N SER A 114 9.83 0.97 8.43
CA SER A 114 10.59 -0.28 8.51
C SER A 114 12.08 -0.08 8.20
N ALA A 115 12.42 0.87 7.32
CA ALA A 115 13.81 1.23 7.03
C ALA A 115 14.46 1.96 8.22
N LEU A 116 13.75 2.93 8.82
CA LEU A 116 14.24 3.72 9.96
C LEU A 116 14.51 2.87 11.20
N VAL A 117 13.63 1.91 11.51
CA VAL A 117 13.85 0.97 12.61
C VAL A 117 15.13 0.15 12.36
N ARG A 118 15.36 -0.30 11.12
CA ARG A 118 16.56 -1.07 10.75
C ARG A 118 17.83 -0.22 10.76
N SER A 119 17.74 1.06 10.46
CA SER A 119 18.87 1.99 10.47
C SER A 119 19.20 2.56 11.86
N GLY A 120 18.49 2.13 12.91
CA GLY A 120 18.74 2.57 14.28
C GLY A 120 18.15 3.94 14.63
N GLU A 121 17.12 4.38 13.89
CA GLU A 121 16.43 5.67 14.08
C GLU A 121 14.98 5.46 14.58
N PRO A 122 14.74 4.74 15.70
CA PRO A 122 13.40 4.36 16.13
C PRO A 122 12.53 5.55 16.53
N ALA A 123 13.13 6.64 17.05
CA ALA A 123 12.39 7.85 17.41
C ALA A 123 11.75 8.53 16.18
N LEU A 124 12.45 8.54 15.05
CA LEU A 124 11.93 9.03 13.76
C LEU A 124 10.84 8.11 13.21
N ALA A 125 11.05 6.80 13.33
CA ALA A 125 10.05 5.81 12.94
C ALA A 125 8.74 5.97 13.73
N GLU A 126 8.82 6.16 15.05
CA GLU A 126 7.67 6.41 15.91
C GLU A 126 6.97 7.74 15.59
N ALA A 127 7.74 8.81 15.34
CA ALA A 127 7.18 10.11 14.96
C ALA A 127 6.37 10.02 13.66
N ILE A 128 6.94 9.40 12.61
CA ILE A 128 6.27 9.22 11.32
C ILE A 128 5.04 8.35 11.46
N LYS A 129 5.14 7.25 12.22
CA LYS A 129 4.00 6.38 12.51
C LYS A 129 2.87 7.15 13.20
N GLY A 130 3.16 7.80 14.33
CA GLY A 130 2.16 8.52 15.12
C GLY A 130 1.46 9.62 14.34
N LEU A 131 2.21 10.39 13.55
CA LEU A 131 1.64 11.40 12.67
C LEU A 131 0.76 10.79 11.58
N SER A 132 1.23 9.72 10.93
CA SER A 132 0.46 9.04 9.87
C SER A 132 -0.88 8.49 10.39
N GLU A 133 -0.87 7.83 11.56
CA GLU A 133 -2.09 7.28 12.16
C GLU A 133 -3.06 8.39 12.57
N ALA A 134 -2.57 9.46 13.19
CA ALA A 134 -3.40 10.59 13.60
C ALA A 134 -4.03 11.32 12.40
N ILE A 135 -3.28 11.58 11.34
CA ILE A 135 -3.80 12.22 10.12
C ILE A 135 -4.92 11.37 9.50
N LEU A 136 -4.71 10.05 9.43
CA LEU A 136 -5.70 9.14 8.86
C LEU A 136 -6.97 9.09 9.72
N GLN A 137 -6.82 9.09 11.03
CA GLN A 137 -7.93 8.98 11.99
C GLN A 137 -8.65 10.30 12.31
N SER A 138 -8.07 11.45 11.96
CA SER A 138 -8.66 12.77 12.23
C SER A 138 -10.08 12.90 11.66
N GLY A 139 -11.02 13.35 12.48
CA GLY A 139 -12.36 13.76 12.07
C GLY A 139 -12.41 15.20 11.54
N ASP A 140 -11.46 16.04 11.94
CA ASP A 140 -11.41 17.46 11.55
C ASP A 140 -10.86 17.66 10.12
N LEU A 141 -10.03 16.73 9.63
CA LEU A 141 -9.45 16.80 8.30
C LEU A 141 -10.38 16.26 7.21
N THR A 142 -10.56 17.04 6.15
CA THR A 142 -11.23 16.58 4.92
C THR A 142 -10.41 15.51 4.22
N GLN A 143 -11.06 14.71 3.36
CA GLN A 143 -10.39 13.68 2.59
C GLN A 143 -9.23 14.21 1.73
N ASN A 144 -9.39 15.38 1.11
CA ASN A 144 -8.34 16.00 0.30
C ASN A 144 -7.14 16.41 1.15
N GLN A 145 -7.38 16.97 2.35
CA GLN A 145 -6.31 17.33 3.27
C GLN A 145 -5.57 16.09 3.78
N LYS A 146 -6.28 14.99 4.10
CA LYS A 146 -5.66 13.72 4.46
C LYS A 146 -4.76 13.19 3.35
N ASN A 147 -5.24 13.22 2.11
CA ASN A 147 -4.46 12.78 0.95
C ASN A 147 -3.18 13.61 0.78
N GLU A 148 -3.31 14.94 0.79
CA GLU A 148 -2.17 15.86 0.64
C GLU A 148 -1.15 15.70 1.78
N LEU A 149 -1.62 15.55 3.02
CA LEU A 149 -0.78 15.35 4.19
C LEU A 149 -0.02 14.02 4.12
N ILE A 150 -0.70 12.93 3.75
CA ILE A 150 -0.08 11.61 3.63
C ILE A 150 0.89 11.54 2.45
N GLU A 151 0.59 12.21 1.33
CA GLU A 151 1.53 12.35 0.21
C GLU A 151 2.78 13.12 0.63
N SER A 152 2.61 14.25 1.32
CA SER A 152 3.74 15.03 1.84
C SER A 152 4.55 14.22 2.87
N LEU A 153 3.89 13.51 3.78
CA LEU A 153 4.53 12.64 4.76
C LEU A 153 5.24 11.45 4.11
N SER A 154 4.74 10.94 2.97
CA SER A 154 5.43 9.89 2.21
C SER A 154 6.79 10.36 1.69
N VAL A 155 6.88 11.60 1.20
CA VAL A 155 8.15 12.19 0.75
C VAL A 155 9.07 12.44 1.94
N ILE A 156 8.55 13.04 3.01
CA ILE A 156 9.33 13.31 4.24
C ILE A 156 9.88 12.01 4.84
N SER A 157 9.06 10.96 4.91
CA SER A 157 9.47 9.66 5.47
C SER A 157 10.56 8.98 4.63
N ARG A 158 10.44 9.07 3.30
CA ARG A 158 11.48 8.56 2.38
C ARG A 158 12.78 9.32 2.58
N GLU A 159 12.71 10.64 2.74
CA GLU A 159 13.88 11.47 2.99
C GLU A 159 14.51 11.18 4.35
N ALA A 160 13.71 10.94 5.38
CA ALA A 160 14.21 10.52 6.69
C ALA A 160 14.96 9.19 6.62
N ALA A 161 14.46 8.24 5.82
CA ALA A 161 15.09 6.93 5.62
C ALA A 161 16.37 6.99 4.76
N THR A 162 16.62 8.09 4.04
CA THR A 162 17.88 8.34 3.33
C THR A 162 19.02 8.58 4.34
N PRO A 163 20.26 8.10 4.09
CA PRO A 163 21.40 8.42 4.94
C PRO A 163 21.62 9.92 5.08
N ALA A 164 21.96 10.40 6.29
CA ALA A 164 22.01 11.84 6.62
C ALA A 164 22.77 12.71 5.62
N GLY A 165 23.92 12.25 5.09
CA GLY A 165 24.74 12.99 4.13
C GLY A 165 24.17 13.07 2.70
N ALA A 166 23.13 12.31 2.38
CA ALA A 166 22.45 12.32 1.09
C ALA A 166 21.04 12.91 1.16
N ARG A 167 20.63 13.44 2.33
CA ARG A 167 19.28 13.95 2.54
C ARG A 167 19.07 15.30 1.85
N GLN A 168 17.94 15.46 1.17
CA GLN A 168 17.45 16.74 0.66
C GLN A 168 16.72 17.52 1.77
N ASN A 169 17.46 17.94 2.80
CA ASN A 169 16.92 18.56 4.02
C ASN A 169 16.04 19.79 3.73
N THR A 170 16.43 20.65 2.78
CA THR A 170 15.65 21.85 2.42
C THR A 170 14.27 21.50 1.86
N VAL A 171 14.19 20.42 1.07
CA VAL A 171 12.92 19.96 0.49
C VAL A 171 12.04 19.36 1.60
N ALA A 172 12.63 18.53 2.47
CA ALA A 172 11.91 17.93 3.60
C ALA A 172 11.37 19.00 4.56
N LEU A 173 12.17 20.02 4.89
CA LEU A 173 11.75 21.12 5.76
C LEU A 173 10.62 21.95 5.13
N SER A 174 10.70 22.27 3.84
CA SER A 174 9.63 23.01 3.15
C SER A 174 8.30 22.24 3.13
N LEU A 175 8.35 20.93 2.88
CA LEU A 175 7.17 20.07 2.96
C LEU A 175 6.64 19.98 4.39
N LEU A 176 7.53 19.89 5.37
CA LEU A 176 7.15 19.80 6.78
C LEU A 176 6.45 21.08 7.24
N GLU A 177 6.96 22.27 6.89
CA GLU A 177 6.28 23.55 7.13
C GLU A 177 4.90 23.62 6.51
N LYS A 178 4.75 23.12 5.28
CA LYS A 178 3.46 23.04 4.62
C LYS A 178 2.51 22.11 5.38
N THR A 179 2.96 20.92 5.78
CA THR A 179 2.14 19.96 6.52
C THR A 179 1.71 20.51 7.88
N MET A 180 2.60 21.20 8.61
CA MET A 180 2.28 21.81 9.89
C MET A 180 1.15 22.83 9.77
N LYS A 181 1.13 23.65 8.71
CA LYS A 181 0.06 24.63 8.45
C LYS A 181 -1.29 23.97 8.22
N ILE A 182 -1.32 22.84 7.49
CA ILE A 182 -2.55 22.10 7.23
C ILE A 182 -3.05 21.43 8.52
N THR A 183 -2.16 20.81 9.30
CA THR A 183 -2.54 20.16 10.57
C THR A 183 -2.93 21.15 11.67
N ALA A 184 -2.46 22.39 11.62
CA ALA A 184 -2.84 23.43 12.59
C ALA A 184 -4.34 23.79 12.55
N LEU A 185 -5.04 23.38 11.49
CA LEU A 185 -6.49 23.58 11.36
C LEU A 185 -7.30 22.45 12.03
N ALA A 186 -6.66 21.36 12.45
CA ALA A 186 -7.29 20.19 13.03
C ALA A 186 -6.98 20.10 14.53
N ASN A 187 -8.00 20.30 15.36
CA ASN A 187 -7.84 20.35 16.81
C ASN A 187 -7.64 18.94 17.37
N ASP A 188 -8.29 17.95 16.79
CA ASP A 188 -8.26 16.56 17.22
C ASP A 188 -6.87 15.87 17.15
N ILE A 189 -5.95 16.41 16.35
CA ILE A 189 -4.57 15.88 16.21
C ILE A 189 -3.50 16.80 16.77
N THR A 190 -3.86 17.92 17.38
CA THR A 190 -2.91 18.95 17.82
C THR A 190 -1.87 18.41 18.81
N ASP A 191 -2.27 17.59 19.78
CA ASP A 191 -1.35 17.00 20.77
C ASP A 191 -0.30 16.08 20.12
N VAL A 192 -0.74 15.29 19.13
CA VAL A 192 0.14 14.40 18.37
C VAL A 192 1.12 15.21 17.53
N CYS A 193 0.64 16.26 16.88
CA CYS A 193 1.45 17.18 16.09
C CYS A 193 2.50 17.90 16.95
N GLN A 194 2.11 18.44 18.11
CA GLN A 194 3.04 19.12 19.03
C GLN A 194 4.12 18.19 19.56
N LYS A 195 3.78 16.91 19.77
CA LYS A 195 4.74 15.90 20.22
C LYS A 195 5.76 15.53 19.14
N TRP A 196 5.31 15.28 17.92
CA TRP A 196 6.13 14.60 16.90
C TRP A 196 6.72 15.52 15.82
N TRP A 197 6.12 16.69 15.54
CA TRP A 197 6.71 17.63 14.58
C TRP A 197 8.13 18.10 14.96
N PRO A 198 8.43 18.41 16.24
CA PRO A 198 9.77 18.81 16.63
C PRO A 198 10.83 17.73 16.38
N VAL A 199 10.48 16.45 16.49
CA VAL A 199 11.39 15.31 16.23
C VAL A 199 11.81 15.29 14.77
N LEU A 200 10.85 15.49 13.86
CA LEU A 200 11.15 15.56 12.42
C LEU A 200 11.93 16.83 12.06
N VAL A 201 11.59 17.98 12.63
CA VAL A 201 12.36 19.23 12.43
C VAL A 201 13.81 19.04 12.83
N ALA A 202 14.06 18.46 14.01
CA ALA A 202 15.41 18.23 14.51
C ALA A 202 16.24 17.32 13.57
N ALA A 203 15.62 16.28 13.02
CA ALA A 203 16.29 15.33 12.14
C ALA A 203 16.78 15.96 10.82
N PHE A 204 16.08 16.97 10.31
CA PHE A 204 16.44 17.66 9.06
C PHE A 204 17.23 18.95 9.28
N SER A 205 17.14 19.58 10.46
CA SER A 205 17.90 20.79 10.78
C SER A 205 19.36 20.51 11.12
N VAL A 206 19.65 19.38 11.80
CA VAL A 206 21.02 18.98 12.18
C VAL A 206 21.91 18.73 10.97
N ALA A 207 21.35 18.29 9.84
CA ALA A 207 22.09 17.98 8.62
C ALA A 207 22.15 19.15 7.61
N ALA A 208 21.49 20.28 7.87
CA ALA A 208 21.58 21.49 7.04
C ALA A 208 22.69 22.46 7.50
N GLY A 209 23.26 22.23 8.70
CA GLY A 209 24.28 23.06 9.32
C GLY A 209 25.72 22.54 9.23
N SER A 210 25.97 21.52 8.40
CA SER A 210 27.30 20.94 8.14
C SER A 210 27.75 21.16 6.71
#